data_AF-A0A2S1QC43-F1
#
_entry.id   AF-A0A2S1QC43-F1
#
_cell.length_a   1.000
_cell.length_b   1.000
_cell.length_c   1.000
_cell.angle_alpha   90.00
_cell.angle_beta   90.00
_cell.angle_gamma   90.00
#
_symmetry.space_group_name_H-M   'P 1'
#
loop_
_entity.id
_entity.type
_entity.pdbx_description
1 polymer ?
#
loop_
_entity_poly.entity_id
_entity_poly.type
_entity_poly.pdbx_seq_one_letter_code
_entity_poly.pdbx_strand_id
1 'polypeptide(L)'
;MHKLINILLLLATITAASQSYTLEKINEVTIEADIFIGIDAFNALYHIKNDVLYKDDVNEGYQFTALQLGAITSVDILNPLKISVFYEATNTAVILDNTLSEITRINFSTIDDFRNISHVTTNGDRRLWVFNTDLQQLEIFDWNTNQITTQFPPMPVNAITVATNYNFAWVVNETGLFHYNNYGSFLSKKDFNDITLISQSDGALILFSQGKLYYKSKESNEFIALKTPDFTIKQLSLNGEILYLYTGQKLAAFRLKFPKKP
;
A
#
# COMPACT_ATOMS: atom_id res chain seq x y z
N MET A 1 23.86 27.42 66.13
CA MET A 1 24.71 26.66 65.18
C MET A 1 23.79 25.85 64.27
N HIS A 2 23.34 26.41 63.15
CA HIS A 2 22.47 25.71 62.20
C HIS A 2 23.33 24.92 61.22
N LYS A 3 23.18 23.59 61.21
CA LYS A 3 23.79 22.71 60.21
C LYS A 3 22.90 22.69 58.97
N LEU A 4 23.38 23.25 57.86
CA LEU A 4 22.81 23.01 56.54
C LEU A 4 23.06 21.55 56.14
N ILE A 5 21.99 20.81 55.85
CA ILE A 5 22.05 19.53 55.17
C ILE A 5 21.92 19.82 53.67
N ASN A 6 22.99 19.57 52.92
CA ASN A 6 22.96 19.61 51.46
C ASN A 6 22.47 18.24 50.97
N ILE A 7 21.25 18.19 50.42
CA ILE A 7 20.74 17.03 49.69
C ILE A 7 21.28 17.11 48.26
N LEU A 8 22.22 16.23 47.94
CA LEU A 8 22.72 16.04 46.58
C LEU A 8 21.71 15.17 45.82
N LEU A 9 20.87 15.80 44.98
CA LEU A 9 19.91 15.11 44.13
C LEU A 9 20.67 14.52 42.91
N LEU A 10 20.93 13.22 42.94
CA LEU A 10 21.53 12.48 41.83
C LEU A 10 20.47 12.29 40.72
N LEU A 11 20.47 13.18 39.72
CA LEU A 11 19.65 13.02 38.52
C LEU A 11 20.24 11.88 37.66
N ALA A 12 19.74 10.66 37.86
CA ALA A 12 20.01 9.56 36.93
C ALA A 12 19.22 9.82 35.64
N THR A 13 19.91 10.30 34.60
CA THR A 13 19.35 10.36 33.25
C THR A 13 19.19 8.93 32.73
N ILE A 14 17.97 8.40 32.81
CA ILE A 14 17.61 7.14 32.13
C ILE A 14 17.56 7.46 30.64
N THR A 15 18.66 7.22 29.92
CA THR A 15 18.63 7.19 28.46
C THR A 15 17.87 5.94 28.03
N ALA A 16 16.56 6.07 27.83
CA ALA A 16 15.79 5.05 27.16
C ALA A 16 16.27 4.97 25.71
N ALA A 17 17.11 3.98 25.40
CA ALA A 17 17.42 3.65 24.01
C ALA A 17 16.11 3.15 23.37
N SER A 18 15.54 3.97 22.47
CA SER A 18 14.36 3.58 21.70
C SER A 18 14.73 2.37 20.83
N GLN A 19 14.05 1.26 21.05
CA GLN A 19 14.19 0.05 20.26
C GLN A 19 13.51 0.27 18.91
N SER A 20 14.29 0.61 17.88
CA SER A 20 13.80 0.87 16.52
C SER A 20 14.01 -0.32 15.60
N TYR A 21 13.07 -0.58 14.70
CA TYR A 21 13.23 -1.58 13.64
C TYR A 21 14.44 -1.25 12.74
N THR A 22 15.06 -2.30 12.20
CA THR A 22 16.16 -2.19 11.25
C THR A 22 15.86 -2.95 9.96
N LEU A 23 16.47 -2.52 8.85
CA LEU A 23 16.40 -3.20 7.56
C LEU A 23 17.65 -4.06 7.37
N GLU A 24 17.46 -5.37 7.30
CA GLU A 24 18.51 -6.31 6.93
C GLU A 24 18.34 -6.72 5.47
N LYS A 25 19.31 -6.41 4.60
CA LYS A 25 19.27 -6.82 3.20
C LYS A 25 19.34 -8.35 3.10
N ILE A 26 18.39 -8.94 2.39
CA ILE A 26 18.30 -10.39 2.18
C ILE A 26 18.97 -10.75 0.87
N ASN A 27 18.49 -10.15 -0.23
CA ASN A 27 18.98 -10.39 -1.57
C ASN A 27 18.70 -9.17 -2.46
N GLU A 28 19.19 -9.24 -3.69
CA GLU A 28 18.94 -8.27 -4.75
C GLU A 28 18.98 -9.00 -6.08
N VAL A 29 18.03 -8.68 -6.95
CA VAL A 29 17.94 -9.23 -8.31
C VAL A 29 17.76 -8.10 -9.30
N THR A 30 18.20 -8.33 -10.54
CA THR A 30 17.90 -7.42 -11.65
C THR A 30 16.60 -7.89 -12.29
N ILE A 31 15.67 -6.97 -12.50
CA ILE A 31 14.41 -7.24 -13.20
C ILE A 31 14.23 -6.20 -14.30
N GLU A 32 13.70 -6.62 -15.44
CA GLU A 32 13.33 -5.70 -16.52
C GLU A 32 11.85 -5.35 -16.40
N ALA A 33 11.54 -4.27 -15.71
CA ALA A 33 10.17 -3.81 -15.50
C ALA A 33 10.06 -2.28 -15.59
N ASP A 34 8.95 -1.79 -16.15
CA ASP A 34 8.62 -0.37 -16.11
C ASP A 34 8.05 0.00 -14.73
N ILE A 35 7.19 -0.88 -14.19
CA ILE A 35 6.58 -0.73 -12.87
C ILE A 35 6.67 -2.06 -12.12
N PHE A 36 7.24 -2.04 -10.92
CA PHE A 36 7.15 -3.15 -9.97
C PHE A 36 5.88 -3.02 -9.14
N ILE A 37 5.11 -4.11 -9.03
CA ILE A 37 3.85 -4.15 -8.26
C ILE A 37 4.09 -4.76 -6.88
N GLY A 38 4.67 -5.96 -6.82
CA GLY A 38 4.86 -6.65 -5.55
C GLY A 38 5.24 -8.11 -5.71
N ILE A 39 5.43 -8.76 -4.55
CA ILE A 39 5.57 -10.22 -4.46
C ILE A 39 4.49 -10.72 -3.52
N ASP A 40 3.69 -11.69 -3.97
CA ASP A 40 2.56 -12.20 -3.20
C ASP A 40 2.96 -13.26 -2.16
N ALA A 41 1.97 -13.76 -1.41
CA ALA A 41 2.16 -14.78 -0.38
C ALA A 41 2.64 -16.15 -0.92
N PHE A 42 2.54 -16.39 -2.24
CA PHE A 42 3.01 -17.59 -2.92
C PHE A 42 4.40 -17.38 -3.56
N ASN A 43 5.02 -16.22 -3.34
CA ASN A 43 6.30 -15.76 -3.90
C ASN A 43 6.27 -15.50 -5.42
N ALA A 44 5.09 -15.30 -6.02
CA ALA A 44 5.02 -14.85 -7.40
C ALA A 44 5.33 -13.35 -7.48
N LEU A 45 6.18 -12.96 -8.44
CA LEU A 45 6.56 -11.57 -8.68
C LEU A 45 5.63 -10.95 -9.73
N TYR A 46 5.10 -9.77 -9.44
CA TYR A 46 4.22 -9.03 -10.35
C TYR A 46 4.88 -7.74 -10.81
N HIS A 47 4.86 -7.53 -12.12
CA HIS A 47 5.43 -6.33 -12.73
C HIS A 47 4.71 -5.97 -14.04
N ILE A 48 4.82 -4.70 -14.45
CA ILE A 48 4.31 -4.22 -15.74
C ILE A 48 5.51 -3.89 -16.63
N LYS A 49 5.41 -4.31 -17.89
CA LYS A 49 6.35 -3.94 -18.95
C LYS A 49 5.58 -3.75 -20.25
N ASN A 50 5.71 -2.59 -20.89
CA ASN A 50 4.99 -2.23 -22.11
C ASN A 50 3.46 -2.44 -22.00
N ASP A 51 2.84 -1.97 -20.90
CA ASP A 51 1.40 -2.11 -20.61
C ASP A 51 0.88 -3.57 -20.54
N VAL A 52 1.79 -4.53 -20.36
CA VAL A 52 1.46 -5.94 -20.09
C VAL A 52 1.75 -6.23 -18.62
N LEU A 53 0.77 -6.78 -17.91
CA LEU A 53 0.97 -7.32 -16.57
C LEU A 53 1.58 -8.71 -16.66
N TYR A 54 2.72 -8.90 -16.01
CA TYR A 54 3.40 -10.17 -15.87
C TYR A 54 3.30 -10.69 -14.44
N LYS A 55 3.13 -12.01 -14.31
CA LYS A 55 3.25 -12.76 -13.07
C LYS A 55 4.30 -13.85 -13.28
N ASP A 56 5.46 -13.69 -12.64
CA ASP A 56 6.53 -14.68 -12.65
C ASP A 56 6.38 -15.58 -11.42
N ASP A 57 5.85 -16.79 -11.63
CA ASP A 57 5.81 -17.84 -10.62
C ASP A 57 7.07 -18.73 -10.74
N VAL A 58 7.37 -19.52 -9.70
CA VAL A 58 8.53 -20.43 -9.66
C VAL A 58 8.47 -21.48 -10.78
N ASN A 59 7.26 -21.85 -11.23
CA ASN A 59 7.04 -22.93 -12.18
C ASN A 59 6.54 -22.46 -13.55
N GLU A 60 5.75 -21.39 -13.61
CA GLU A 60 5.09 -20.91 -14.83
C GLU A 60 4.99 -19.38 -14.84
N GLY A 61 5.15 -18.77 -16.01
CA GLY A 61 4.93 -17.34 -16.21
C GLY A 61 3.57 -17.07 -16.83
N TYR A 62 2.80 -16.16 -16.25
CA TYR A 62 1.52 -15.72 -16.80
C TYR A 62 1.61 -14.25 -17.23
N GLN A 63 0.80 -13.86 -18.20
CA GLN A 63 0.68 -12.47 -18.61
C GLN A 63 -0.77 -12.09 -18.94
N PHE A 64 -1.11 -10.83 -18.71
CA PHE A 64 -2.38 -10.24 -19.11
C PHE A 64 -2.16 -8.93 -19.85
N THR A 65 -2.93 -8.74 -20.91
CA THR A 65 -2.98 -7.48 -21.66
C THR A 65 -4.40 -7.23 -22.14
N ALA A 66 -4.80 -5.97 -22.14
CA ALA A 66 -6.06 -5.49 -22.70
C ALA A 66 -5.81 -4.17 -23.43
N LEU A 67 -5.12 -4.23 -24.58
CA LEU A 67 -4.69 -3.05 -25.36
C LEU A 67 -5.78 -2.01 -25.59
N GLN A 68 -7.04 -2.44 -25.75
CA GLN A 68 -8.18 -1.53 -25.93
C GLN A 68 -8.48 -0.63 -24.72
N LEU A 69 -7.96 -0.95 -23.53
CA LEU A 69 -8.14 -0.18 -22.30
C LEU A 69 -7.01 0.83 -22.07
N GLY A 70 -5.96 0.82 -22.91
CA GLY A 70 -4.79 1.68 -22.78
C GLY A 70 -3.83 1.22 -21.70
N ALA A 71 -3.11 2.17 -21.11
CA ALA A 71 -2.09 1.89 -20.09
C ALA A 71 -2.73 1.44 -18.76
N ILE A 72 -2.09 0.47 -18.11
CA ILE A 72 -2.49 0.02 -16.78
C ILE A 72 -2.18 1.12 -15.77
N THR A 73 -3.19 1.60 -15.04
CA THR A 73 -3.02 2.60 -13.99
C THR A 73 -2.50 1.97 -12.70
N SER A 74 -3.12 0.86 -12.27
CA SER A 74 -2.71 0.16 -11.06
C SER A 74 -3.07 -1.31 -11.08
N VAL A 75 -2.38 -2.08 -10.24
CA VAL A 75 -2.64 -3.50 -10.01
C VAL A 75 -2.63 -3.74 -8.51
N ASP A 76 -3.69 -4.35 -8.00
CA ASP A 76 -3.78 -4.79 -6.61
C ASP A 76 -3.69 -6.31 -6.53
N ILE A 77 -2.69 -6.79 -5.80
CA ILE A 77 -2.36 -8.21 -5.63
C ILE A 77 -2.70 -8.72 -4.21
N LEU A 78 -3.46 -7.94 -3.43
CA LEU A 78 -3.82 -8.30 -2.05
C LEU A 78 -4.48 -9.68 -1.97
N ASN A 79 -5.29 -10.03 -2.97
CA ASN A 79 -5.81 -11.38 -3.18
C ASN A 79 -5.16 -12.02 -4.41
N PRO A 80 -4.16 -12.90 -4.25
CA PRO A 80 -3.48 -13.54 -5.39
C PRO A 80 -4.37 -14.49 -6.19
N LEU A 81 -5.57 -14.81 -5.69
CA LEU A 81 -6.57 -15.61 -6.39
C LEU A 81 -7.53 -14.75 -7.22
N LYS A 82 -7.58 -13.43 -6.94
CA LYS A 82 -8.44 -12.44 -7.59
C LYS A 82 -7.70 -11.11 -7.70
N ILE A 83 -6.85 -11.00 -8.72
CA ILE A 83 -6.04 -9.79 -8.96
C ILE A 83 -6.92 -8.73 -9.59
N SER A 84 -6.83 -7.49 -9.08
CA SER A 84 -7.56 -6.35 -9.66
C SER A 84 -6.62 -5.50 -10.49
N VAL A 85 -6.96 -5.27 -11.77
CA VAL A 85 -6.22 -4.38 -12.68
C VAL A 85 -7.10 -3.20 -13.03
N PHE A 86 -6.61 -1.98 -12.84
CA PHE A 86 -7.37 -0.77 -13.09
C PHE A 86 -6.80 0.05 -14.24
N TYR A 87 -7.71 0.55 -15.06
CA TYR A 87 -7.46 1.41 -16.21
C TYR A 87 -8.27 2.69 -16.04
N GLU A 88 -7.64 3.75 -15.57
CA GLU A 88 -8.29 5.03 -15.30
C GLU A 88 -8.79 5.71 -16.58
N ALA A 89 -8.03 5.60 -17.68
CA ALA A 89 -8.36 6.23 -18.97
C ALA A 89 -9.72 5.77 -19.54
N THR A 90 -10.10 4.51 -19.29
CA THR A 90 -11.40 3.96 -19.66
C THR A 90 -12.30 3.72 -18.46
N ASN A 91 -11.89 4.18 -17.28
CA ASN A 91 -12.62 4.05 -16.02
C ASN A 91 -13.11 2.60 -15.79
N THR A 92 -12.20 1.64 -15.96
CA THR A 92 -12.50 0.21 -16.02
C THR A 92 -11.62 -0.59 -15.07
N ALA A 93 -12.22 -1.47 -14.27
CA ALA A 93 -11.51 -2.50 -13.52
C ALA A 93 -11.68 -3.88 -14.19
N VAL A 94 -10.61 -4.66 -14.25
CA VAL A 94 -10.62 -6.06 -14.68
C VAL A 94 -10.20 -6.92 -13.50
N ILE A 95 -11.00 -7.95 -13.20
CA ILE A 95 -10.67 -8.94 -12.17
C ILE A 95 -10.14 -10.19 -12.87
N LEU A 96 -8.96 -10.63 -12.47
CA LEU A 96 -8.26 -11.78 -13.02
C LEU A 96 -8.16 -12.90 -12.00
N ASP A 97 -8.14 -14.16 -12.46
CA ASP A 97 -7.80 -15.29 -11.62
C ASP A 97 -6.29 -15.41 -11.38
N ASN A 98 -5.86 -16.46 -10.67
CA ASN A 98 -4.46 -16.70 -10.35
C ASN A 98 -3.57 -17.05 -11.56
N THR A 99 -4.16 -17.34 -12.73
CA THR A 99 -3.45 -17.56 -14.01
C THR A 99 -3.45 -16.30 -14.89
N LEU A 100 -3.89 -15.17 -14.33
CA LEU A 100 -4.14 -13.90 -15.03
C LEU A 100 -5.23 -13.99 -16.12
N SER A 101 -6.11 -15.00 -16.06
CA SER A 101 -7.27 -15.08 -16.93
C SER A 101 -8.40 -14.19 -16.42
N GLU A 102 -9.10 -13.50 -17.33
CA GLU A 102 -10.18 -12.58 -16.97
C GLU A 102 -11.40 -13.30 -16.40
N ILE A 103 -11.78 -12.94 -15.17
CA ILE A 103 -13.01 -13.39 -14.51
C ILE A 103 -14.17 -12.47 -14.89
N THR A 104 -13.95 -11.15 -14.76
CA THR A 104 -14.98 -10.14 -15.04
C THR A 104 -14.34 -8.78 -15.30
N ARG A 105 -15.14 -7.89 -15.89
CA ARG A 105 -14.77 -6.52 -16.20
C ARG A 105 -15.90 -5.58 -15.81
N ILE A 106 -15.53 -4.50 -15.14
CA ILE A 106 -16.43 -3.48 -14.62
C ILE A 106 -16.05 -2.16 -15.27
N ASN A 107 -16.96 -1.62 -16.09
CA ASN A 107 -16.86 -0.25 -16.57
C ASN A 107 -17.71 0.66 -15.67
N PHE A 108 -17.06 1.47 -14.84
CA PHE A 108 -17.75 2.38 -13.92
C PHE A 108 -18.47 3.52 -14.65
N SER A 109 -18.26 3.65 -15.97
CA SER A 109 -18.98 4.59 -16.81
C SER A 109 -20.37 4.10 -17.24
N THR A 110 -20.66 2.81 -17.07
CA THR A 110 -21.89 2.19 -17.56
C THR A 110 -22.76 1.58 -16.46
N ILE A 111 -22.37 1.74 -15.18
CA ILE A 111 -23.21 1.38 -14.05
C ILE A 111 -24.34 2.41 -13.88
N ASP A 112 -25.47 2.01 -13.27
CA ASP A 112 -26.67 2.85 -13.12
C ASP A 112 -26.37 4.20 -12.46
N ASP A 113 -25.48 4.21 -11.47
CA ASP A 113 -25.03 5.40 -10.77
C ASP A 113 -23.56 5.65 -11.12
N PHE A 114 -23.34 6.21 -12.31
CA PHE A 114 -22.03 6.51 -12.89
C PHE A 114 -21.03 7.10 -11.86
N ARG A 115 -19.76 6.68 -11.97
CA ARG A 115 -18.67 7.14 -11.09
C ARG A 115 -17.39 7.35 -11.88
N ASN A 116 -16.73 8.50 -11.74
CA ASN A 116 -15.33 8.63 -12.11
C ASN A 116 -14.44 8.06 -10.99
N ILE A 117 -13.71 6.98 -11.30
CA ILE A 117 -12.83 6.31 -10.35
C ILE A 117 -11.37 6.64 -10.66
N SER A 118 -10.58 6.89 -9.61
CA SER A 118 -9.12 7.12 -9.71
C SER A 118 -8.30 5.98 -9.10
N HIS A 119 -8.83 5.30 -8.10
CA HIS A 119 -8.13 4.21 -7.40
C HIS A 119 -9.06 3.03 -7.21
N VAL A 120 -8.53 1.82 -7.40
CA VAL A 120 -9.21 0.55 -7.14
C VAL A 120 -8.27 -0.38 -6.39
N THR A 121 -8.72 -0.94 -5.28
CA THR A 121 -8.02 -2.02 -4.56
C THR A 121 -9.00 -3.04 -4.01
N THR A 122 -8.52 -4.19 -3.56
CA THR A 122 -9.37 -5.26 -3.03
C THR A 122 -9.86 -4.93 -1.61
N ASN A 123 -11.18 -4.99 -1.39
CA ASN A 123 -11.81 -5.00 -0.06
C ASN A 123 -12.15 -6.43 0.38
N GLY A 124 -12.52 -7.30 -0.55
CA GLY A 124 -12.90 -8.68 -0.25
C GLY A 124 -13.19 -9.49 -1.50
N ASP A 125 -13.74 -10.69 -1.32
CA ASP A 125 -13.90 -11.68 -2.39
C ASP A 125 -14.62 -11.16 -3.66
N ARG A 126 -15.58 -10.24 -3.47
CA ARG A 126 -16.39 -9.64 -4.54
C ARG A 126 -16.49 -8.11 -4.45
N ARG A 127 -15.64 -7.49 -3.63
CA ARG A 127 -15.76 -6.08 -3.29
C ARG A 127 -14.45 -5.35 -3.49
N LEU A 128 -14.54 -4.16 -4.04
CA LEU A 128 -13.44 -3.25 -4.29
C LEU A 128 -13.58 -2.04 -3.38
N TRP A 129 -12.46 -1.57 -2.84
CA TRP A 129 -12.32 -0.18 -2.47
C TRP A 129 -12.18 0.63 -3.75
N VAL A 130 -12.98 1.68 -3.91
CA VAL A 130 -12.88 2.59 -5.05
C VAL A 130 -12.84 4.03 -4.55
N PHE A 131 -12.00 4.87 -5.15
CA PHE A 131 -12.00 6.31 -4.85
C PHE A 131 -12.71 7.08 -5.96
N ASN A 132 -13.87 7.64 -5.61
CA ASN A 132 -14.70 8.45 -6.49
C ASN A 132 -14.22 9.90 -6.50
N THR A 133 -13.79 10.39 -7.66
CA THR A 133 -13.27 11.76 -7.80
C THR A 133 -14.36 12.82 -7.90
N ASP A 134 -15.57 12.47 -8.32
CA ASP A 134 -16.69 13.40 -8.43
C ASP A 134 -17.20 13.79 -7.04
N LEU A 135 -17.31 12.81 -6.15
CA LEU A 135 -17.74 12.99 -4.76
C LEU A 135 -16.56 13.15 -3.78
N GLN A 136 -15.32 13.03 -4.27
CA GLN A 136 -14.08 13.10 -3.48
C GLN A 136 -14.09 12.17 -2.28
N GLN A 137 -14.59 10.95 -2.44
CA GLN A 137 -14.80 10.03 -1.34
C GLN A 137 -14.35 8.61 -1.68
N LEU A 138 -13.92 7.91 -0.63
CA LEU A 138 -13.75 6.47 -0.68
C LEU A 138 -15.13 5.80 -0.69
N GLU A 139 -15.27 4.69 -1.41
CA GLU A 139 -16.47 3.88 -1.48
C GLU A 139 -16.10 2.38 -1.46
N ILE A 140 -17.05 1.52 -1.10
CA ILE A 140 -16.95 0.07 -1.32
C ILE A 140 -17.96 -0.30 -2.40
N PHE A 141 -17.47 -0.90 -3.48
CA PHE A 141 -18.25 -1.36 -4.61
C PHE A 141 -18.30 -2.90 -4.65
N ASP A 142 -19.51 -3.47 -4.74
CA ASP A 142 -19.71 -4.90 -4.98
C ASP A 142 -19.92 -5.14 -6.48
N TRP A 143 -18.98 -5.85 -7.11
CA TRP A 143 -19.01 -6.09 -8.56
C TRP A 143 -19.93 -7.24 -8.98
N ASN A 144 -20.48 -7.99 -8.02
CA ASN A 144 -21.49 -9.01 -8.32
C ASN A 144 -22.89 -8.39 -8.36
N THR A 145 -23.19 -7.40 -7.52
CA THR A 145 -24.47 -6.68 -7.55
C THR A 145 -24.42 -5.37 -8.35
N ASN A 146 -23.22 -4.91 -8.75
CA ASN A 146 -22.98 -3.61 -9.38
C ASN A 146 -23.47 -2.44 -8.51
N GLN A 147 -23.28 -2.53 -7.20
CA GLN A 147 -23.77 -1.52 -6.25
C GLN A 147 -22.66 -1.01 -5.33
N ILE A 148 -22.76 0.26 -4.98
CA ILE A 148 -22.01 0.84 -3.88
C ILE A 148 -22.64 0.37 -2.57
N THR A 149 -21.89 -0.37 -1.76
CA THR A 149 -22.36 -0.91 -0.48
C THR A 149 -22.03 0.01 0.70
N THR A 150 -21.05 0.90 0.53
CA THR A 150 -20.60 1.81 1.59
C THR A 150 -20.02 3.07 0.97
N GLN A 151 -20.38 4.23 1.53
CA GLN A 151 -19.80 5.53 1.18
C GLN A 151 -19.18 6.15 2.43
N PHE A 152 -18.02 6.75 2.26
CA PHE A 152 -17.30 7.42 3.34
C PHE A 152 -17.51 8.93 3.23
N PRO A 153 -17.31 9.69 4.33
CA PRO A 153 -17.38 11.15 4.26
C PRO A 153 -16.42 11.71 3.20
N PRO A 154 -16.86 12.72 2.40
CA PRO A 154 -16.01 13.38 1.43
C PRO A 154 -14.72 13.93 2.05
N MET A 155 -13.65 13.86 1.29
CA MET A 155 -12.34 14.40 1.60
C MET A 155 -12.18 15.78 0.96
N PRO A 156 -11.36 16.68 1.54
CA PRO A 156 -11.19 18.03 0.99
C PRO A 156 -10.51 18.07 -0.39
N VAL A 157 -9.75 17.02 -0.71
CA VAL A 157 -9.00 16.86 -1.97
C VAL A 157 -8.96 15.38 -2.35
N ASN A 158 -8.74 15.11 -3.64
CA ASN A 158 -8.65 13.75 -4.18
C ASN A 158 -7.48 12.95 -3.59
N ALA A 159 -7.63 11.63 -3.59
CA ALA A 159 -6.58 10.70 -3.20
C ALA A 159 -5.42 10.72 -4.20
N ILE A 160 -4.20 10.78 -3.66
CA ILE A 160 -2.95 10.57 -4.39
C ILE A 160 -2.71 9.06 -4.55
N THR A 161 -2.94 8.29 -3.49
CA THR A 161 -2.80 6.84 -3.48
C THR A 161 -3.61 6.23 -2.35
N VAL A 162 -3.97 4.96 -2.51
CA VAL A 162 -4.70 4.19 -1.50
C VAL A 162 -3.93 2.90 -1.21
N ALA A 163 -3.69 2.58 0.06
CA ALA A 163 -3.17 1.28 0.49
C ALA A 163 -4.21 0.61 1.37
N THR A 164 -4.49 -0.66 1.11
CA THR A 164 -5.54 -1.39 1.82
C THR A 164 -5.10 -2.76 2.27
N ASN A 165 -5.82 -3.27 3.26
CA ASN A 165 -6.04 -4.69 3.42
C ASN A 165 -7.56 -4.93 3.23
N TYR A 166 -8.02 -6.14 3.54
CA TYR A 166 -9.44 -6.47 3.38
C TYR A 166 -10.38 -5.62 4.25
N ASN A 167 -9.91 -5.12 5.38
CA ASN A 167 -10.75 -4.48 6.40
C ASN A 167 -10.50 -2.99 6.56
N PHE A 168 -9.35 -2.48 6.13
CA PHE A 168 -8.92 -1.12 6.38
C PHE A 168 -8.35 -0.51 5.10
N ALA A 169 -8.61 0.78 4.94
CA ALA A 169 -8.06 1.59 3.88
C ALA A 169 -7.31 2.79 4.45
N TRP A 170 -6.14 3.04 3.87
CA TRP A 170 -5.29 4.19 4.13
C TRP A 170 -5.25 5.04 2.88
N VAL A 171 -5.88 6.21 2.94
CA VAL A 171 -5.96 7.16 1.82
C VAL A 171 -4.95 8.27 2.05
N VAL A 172 -4.03 8.43 1.11
CA VAL A 172 -3.06 9.52 1.08
C VAL A 172 -3.63 10.65 0.23
N ASN A 173 -3.56 11.88 0.73
CA ASN A 173 -3.76 13.07 -0.09
C ASN A 173 -2.80 14.19 0.35
N GLU A 174 -2.90 15.36 -0.28
CA GLU A 174 -2.02 16.51 0.00
C GLU A 174 -2.06 17.00 1.46
N THR A 175 -3.11 16.66 2.20
CA THR A 175 -3.32 17.11 3.59
C THR A 175 -2.93 16.07 4.64
N GLY A 176 -2.56 14.85 4.22
CA GLY A 176 -2.07 13.80 5.11
C GLY A 176 -2.59 12.41 4.80
N LEU A 177 -2.54 11.54 5.81
CA LEU A 177 -2.86 10.12 5.75
C LEU A 177 -4.12 9.81 6.57
N PHE A 178 -5.16 9.32 5.91
CA PHE A 178 -6.48 9.08 6.47
C PHE A 178 -6.75 7.57 6.59
N HIS A 179 -7.32 7.14 7.72
CA HIS A 179 -7.55 5.74 8.03
C HIS A 179 -9.04 5.45 8.20
N TYR A 180 -9.52 4.42 7.50
CA TYR A 180 -10.91 3.99 7.50
C TYR A 180 -11.02 2.48 7.72
N ASN A 181 -12.15 2.02 8.30
CA ASN A 181 -12.52 0.60 8.27
C ASN A 181 -13.59 0.33 7.21
N ASN A 182 -13.78 -0.95 6.86
CA ASN A 182 -14.78 -1.40 5.90
C ASN A 182 -16.24 -1.29 6.38
N TYR A 183 -16.48 -0.83 7.62
CA TYR A 183 -17.81 -0.55 8.15
C TYR A 183 -18.24 0.91 7.95
N GLY A 184 -17.48 1.71 7.20
CA GLY A 184 -17.83 3.12 6.94
C GLY A 184 -17.29 4.11 7.98
N SER A 185 -16.45 3.67 8.93
CA SER A 185 -15.95 4.53 10.01
C SER A 185 -14.61 5.19 9.64
N PHE A 186 -14.52 6.49 9.86
CA PHE A 186 -13.24 7.20 9.96
C PHE A 186 -12.59 6.91 11.31
N LEU A 187 -11.32 6.48 11.30
CA LEU A 187 -10.61 6.03 12.49
C LEU A 187 -9.57 7.05 12.96
N SER A 188 -8.78 7.61 12.05
CA SER A 188 -7.74 8.57 12.38
C SER A 188 -7.22 9.31 11.16
N LYS A 189 -6.58 10.46 11.41
CA LYS A 189 -5.74 11.19 10.46
C LYS A 189 -4.35 11.35 11.07
N LYS A 190 -3.31 11.15 10.28
CA LYS A 190 -1.93 11.54 10.61
C LYS A 190 -1.46 12.56 9.60
N ASP A 191 -0.94 13.68 10.10
CA ASP A 191 -0.31 14.67 9.24
C ASP A 191 1.05 14.15 8.78
N PHE A 192 1.21 14.06 7.47
CA PHE A 192 2.43 13.70 6.76
C PHE A 192 2.49 14.57 5.52
N ASN A 193 3.70 15.03 5.19
CA ASN A 193 3.93 15.81 3.98
C ASN A 193 4.56 14.91 2.91
N ASP A 194 4.19 15.13 1.65
CA ASP A 194 4.85 14.53 0.49
C ASP A 194 5.00 12.99 0.55
N ILE A 195 3.94 12.29 0.97
CA ILE A 195 3.90 10.82 0.83
C ILE A 195 3.81 10.51 -0.66
N THR A 196 4.78 9.73 -1.15
CA THR A 196 4.87 9.35 -2.57
C THR A 196 4.61 7.87 -2.79
N LEU A 197 4.90 7.03 -1.80
CA LEU A 197 4.65 5.60 -1.84
C LEU A 197 4.12 5.11 -0.50
N ILE A 198 3.23 4.13 -0.53
CA ILE A 198 2.70 3.46 0.65
C ILE A 198 2.35 2.01 0.31
N SER A 199 2.58 1.09 1.25
CA SER A 199 2.16 -0.31 1.13
C SER A 199 1.74 -0.84 2.50
N GLN A 200 0.75 -1.73 2.49
CA GLN A 200 0.19 -2.34 3.69
C GLN A 200 0.32 -3.86 3.62
N SER A 201 0.66 -4.47 4.75
CA SER A 201 0.64 -5.93 4.91
C SER A 201 0.22 -6.32 6.32
N ASP A 202 -0.83 -7.12 6.46
CA ASP A 202 -1.40 -7.57 7.75
C ASP A 202 -1.55 -6.47 8.82
N GLY A 203 -1.89 -5.23 8.41
CA GLY A 203 -2.06 -4.10 9.32
C GLY A 203 -0.79 -3.30 9.64
N ALA A 204 0.38 -3.80 9.25
CA ALA A 204 1.60 -3.00 9.20
C ALA A 204 1.61 -2.11 7.95
N LEU A 205 2.28 -0.97 8.04
CA LEU A 205 2.44 0.00 6.95
C LEU A 205 3.89 0.37 6.77
N ILE A 206 4.27 0.53 5.51
CA ILE A 206 5.48 1.23 5.11
C ILE A 206 5.07 2.42 4.24
N LEU A 207 5.68 3.59 4.45
CA LEU A 207 5.51 4.74 3.58
C LEU A 207 6.86 5.36 3.25
N PHE A 208 6.93 6.00 2.08
CA PHE A 208 8.05 6.82 1.65
C PHE A 208 7.60 8.26 1.54
N SER A 209 8.23 9.14 2.31
CA SER A 209 7.91 10.56 2.42
C SER A 209 9.21 11.35 2.57
N GLN A 210 9.34 12.42 1.80
CA GLN A 210 10.50 13.35 1.84
C GLN A 210 11.87 12.62 1.81
N GLY A 211 11.99 11.59 0.98
CA GLY A 211 13.23 10.81 0.84
C GLY A 211 13.50 9.83 1.98
N LYS A 212 12.55 9.59 2.89
CA LYS A 212 12.71 8.70 4.04
C LYS A 212 11.62 7.65 4.11
N LEU A 213 12.02 6.44 4.52
CA LEU A 213 11.11 5.35 4.86
C LEU A 213 10.62 5.48 6.29
N TYR A 214 9.32 5.30 6.48
CA TYR A 214 8.68 5.22 7.78
C TYR A 214 7.88 3.93 7.87
N TYR A 215 7.96 3.28 9.02
CA TYR A 215 7.28 2.02 9.31
C TYR A 215 6.34 2.18 10.50
N LYS A 216 5.15 1.61 10.40
CA LYS A 216 4.19 1.46 11.50
C LYS A 216 3.85 -0.03 11.62
N SER A 217 4.11 -0.62 12.78
CA SER A 217 3.70 -2.00 13.04
C SER A 217 2.18 -2.10 13.22
N LYS A 218 1.65 -3.32 13.18
CA LYS A 218 0.22 -3.60 13.40
C LYS A 218 -0.23 -3.20 14.82
N GLU A 219 0.67 -3.32 15.79
CA GLU A 219 0.47 -3.17 17.23
C GLU A 219 0.69 -1.73 17.71
N SER A 220 1.26 -0.88 16.85
CA SER A 220 1.60 0.50 17.15
C SER A 220 0.77 1.47 16.30
N ASN A 221 0.38 2.59 16.89
CA ASN A 221 -0.19 3.73 16.17
C ASN A 221 0.87 4.74 15.72
N GLU A 222 2.12 4.56 16.16
CA GLU A 222 3.22 5.45 15.80
C GLU A 222 4.03 4.93 14.62
N PHE A 223 4.43 5.88 13.77
CA PHE A 223 5.39 5.66 12.69
C PHE A 223 6.80 5.91 13.21
N ILE A 224 7.70 4.99 12.91
CA ILE A 224 9.12 5.12 13.17
C ILE A 224 9.88 5.35 11.87
N ALA A 225 10.85 6.26 11.87
CA ALA A 225 11.73 6.43 10.74
C ALA A 225 12.71 5.24 10.66
N LEU A 226 12.89 4.69 9.46
CA LEU A 226 13.89 3.67 9.17
C LEU A 226 15.15 4.33 8.59
N LYS A 227 16.30 3.69 8.80
CA LYS A 227 17.52 4.02 8.05
C LYS A 227 17.29 3.67 6.58
N THR A 228 16.99 4.70 5.79
CA THR A 228 16.65 4.55 4.38
C THR A 228 17.91 4.17 3.59
N PRO A 229 17.86 3.16 2.70
CA PRO A 229 18.99 2.83 1.84
C PRO A 229 19.38 4.00 0.94
N ASP A 230 20.68 4.10 0.62
CA ASP A 230 21.24 5.18 -0.20
C ASP A 230 21.08 4.90 -1.70
N PHE A 231 19.83 4.87 -2.16
CA PHE A 231 19.46 4.80 -3.56
C PHE A 231 18.03 5.31 -3.78
N THR A 232 17.70 5.69 -5.01
CA THR A 232 16.35 6.11 -5.39
C THR A 232 15.37 4.94 -5.34
N ILE A 233 14.30 5.10 -4.57
CA ILE A 233 13.19 4.15 -4.48
C ILE A 233 12.10 4.62 -5.44
N LYS A 234 11.82 3.85 -6.49
CA LYS A 234 10.74 4.15 -7.44
C LYS A 234 9.42 3.49 -7.05
N GLN A 235 9.48 2.25 -6.57
CA GLN A 235 8.33 1.51 -6.06
C GLN A 235 8.74 0.74 -4.81
N LEU A 236 7.76 0.46 -3.96
CA LEU A 236 7.92 -0.39 -2.78
C LEU A 236 6.73 -1.33 -2.63
N SER A 237 6.96 -2.46 -1.97
CA SER A 237 5.91 -3.40 -1.60
C SER A 237 6.27 -4.06 -0.27
N LEU A 238 5.30 -4.20 0.62
CA LEU A 238 5.45 -4.89 1.89
C LEU A 238 4.67 -6.21 1.85
N ASN A 239 5.33 -7.31 2.15
CA ASN A 239 4.69 -8.61 2.31
C ASN A 239 5.21 -9.30 3.58
N GLY A 240 4.36 -9.37 4.61
CA GLY A 240 4.75 -9.77 5.95
C GLY A 240 5.86 -8.87 6.49
N GLU A 241 6.99 -9.47 6.84
CA GLU A 241 8.18 -8.76 7.35
C GLU A 241 9.18 -8.37 6.25
N ILE A 242 8.86 -8.62 4.98
CA ILE A 242 9.77 -8.38 3.86
C ILE A 242 9.35 -7.12 3.12
N LEU A 243 10.24 -6.12 3.11
CA LEU A 243 10.13 -4.91 2.33
C LEU A 243 10.92 -5.06 1.03
N TYR A 244 10.22 -4.94 -0.09
CA TYR A 244 10.80 -4.91 -1.42
C TYR A 244 10.93 -3.47 -1.90
N LEU A 245 12.12 -3.08 -2.37
CA LEU A 245 12.41 -1.75 -2.90
C LEU A 245 12.93 -1.89 -4.33
N TYR A 246 12.23 -1.27 -5.28
CA TYR A 246 12.62 -1.26 -6.69
C TYR A 246 13.23 0.07 -7.08
N THR A 247 14.38 0.02 -7.77
CA THR A 247 15.13 1.21 -8.19
C THR A 247 14.88 1.61 -9.66
N GLY A 248 14.09 0.81 -10.40
CA GLY A 248 13.95 0.92 -11.85
C GLY A 248 14.86 -0.01 -12.66
N GLN A 249 15.74 -0.76 -11.98
CA GLN A 249 16.55 -1.82 -12.59
C GLN A 249 16.75 -3.01 -11.64
N LYS A 250 16.84 -2.72 -10.34
CA LYS A 250 17.10 -3.71 -9.31
C LYS A 250 15.98 -3.76 -8.29
N LEU A 251 15.59 -4.97 -7.93
CA LEU A 251 14.68 -5.26 -6.82
C LEU A 251 15.48 -5.80 -5.65
N ALA A 252 15.50 -5.05 -4.55
CA ALA A 252 16.17 -5.44 -3.32
C ALA A 252 15.15 -5.81 -2.24
N ALA A 253 15.33 -6.96 -1.58
CA ALA A 253 14.48 -7.38 -0.47
C ALA A 253 15.19 -7.15 0.86
N PHE A 254 14.46 -6.61 1.84
CA PHE A 254 14.93 -6.32 3.17
C PHE A 254 14.00 -6.95 4.21
N ARG A 255 14.55 -7.60 5.23
CA ARG A 255 13.79 -8.06 6.39
C ARG A 255 13.69 -6.94 7.42
N LEU A 256 12.47 -6.64 7.87
CA LEU A 256 12.21 -5.78 9.02
C LEU A 256 12.53 -6.54 10.31
N LYS A 257 13.63 -6.19 10.97
CA LYS A 257 14.02 -6.79 12.25
C LYS A 257 13.67 -5.88 13.42
N PHE A 258 12.84 -6.38 14.32
CA PHE A 258 12.76 -5.80 15.67
C PHE A 258 14.07 -6.12 16.41
N PRO A 259 14.66 -5.16 17.15
CA PRO A 259 15.86 -5.43 17.92
C PRO A 259 15.55 -6.50 18.97
N LYS A 260 16.29 -7.61 18.96
CA LYS A 260 16.20 -8.60 20.02
C LYS A 260 16.57 -7.91 21.34
N LYS A 261 15.76 -8.11 22.38
CA LYS A 261 16.15 -7.72 23.74
C LYS A 261 17.51 -8.39 24.04
N PRO A 262 18.49 -7.65 24.57
CA PRO A 262 19.76 -8.23 25.00
C PRO A 262 19.54 -9.28 26.08
#